data_AF-A0AAV2SWN2-F1
#
_entry.id   AF-A0AAV2SWN2-F1
#
_cell.length_a   1.000
_cell.length_b   1.000
_cell.length_c   1.000
_cell.angle_alpha   90.00
_cell.angle_beta   90.00
_cell.angle_gamma   90.00
#
_symmetry.space_group_name_H-M   'P 1'
#
loop_
_entity.id
_entity.type
_entity.pdbx_description
1 polymer ?
#
loop_
_entity_poly.entity_id
_entity_poly.type
_entity_poly.pdbx_seq_one_letter_code
_entity_poly.pdbx_strand_id
1 'polypeptide(L)'
;MYRKLQKKNRKAWSSHCCLATSPFPHQAILTKISAENDEGMGDGPYHGMASRALGTLAGTKDTQHRIEDVGFPHYEQVQCIPLFTLVKALGRDHVDLVSLDVEDAEMGVLKGFPWGKITVDVWMVEHRLKDEHWDDNSHADPDFIAW
;
A
#
# COMPACT_ATOMS: atom_id res chain seq x y z
N MET A 1 -11.17 -2.40 10.82
CA MET A 1 -9.92 -3.18 10.98
C MET A 1 -8.99 -2.60 12.06
N TYR A 2 -8.68 -1.31 12.01
CA TYR A 2 -7.71 -0.65 12.92
C TYR A 2 -7.98 -0.75 14.42
N ARG A 3 -9.22 -0.57 14.90
CA ARG A 3 -9.56 -0.74 16.33
C ARG A 3 -9.21 -2.14 16.87
N LYS A 4 -9.20 -3.17 16.02
CA LYS A 4 -8.79 -4.53 16.40
C LYS A 4 -7.26 -4.62 16.53
N LEU A 5 -6.49 -3.88 15.71
CA LEU A 5 -5.03 -3.82 15.78
C LEU A 5 -4.55 -3.19 17.10
N GLN A 6 -5.21 -2.13 17.55
CA GLN A 6 -4.87 -1.46 18.81
C GLN A 6 -4.94 -2.40 20.03
N LYS A 7 -5.78 -3.44 19.98
CA LYS A 7 -5.91 -4.43 21.05
C LYS A 7 -4.78 -5.46 21.09
N LYS A 8 -3.92 -5.53 20.05
CA LYS A 8 -2.85 -6.54 19.96
C LYS A 8 -1.61 -6.21 20.81
N ASN A 9 -1.58 -5.05 21.49
CA ASN A 9 -0.52 -4.62 22.41
C ASN A 9 0.91 -4.85 21.88
N ARG A 10 1.16 -4.46 20.63
CA ARG A 10 2.43 -4.72 19.93
C ARG A 10 3.60 -3.83 20.36
N LYS A 11 3.43 -2.99 21.39
CA LYS A 11 4.40 -1.95 21.79
C LYS A 11 4.89 -1.09 20.61
N ALA A 12 4.00 -0.80 19.68
CA ALA A 12 4.28 -0.03 18.47
C ALA A 12 3.28 1.10 18.32
N TRP A 13 3.71 2.19 17.70
CA TRP A 13 2.81 3.23 17.24
C TRP A 13 2.07 2.76 16.00
N SER A 14 0.79 3.07 15.91
CA SER A 14 -0.05 2.77 14.75
C SER A 14 -0.86 4.01 14.42
N SER A 15 -1.10 4.27 13.13
CA SER A 15 -1.94 5.36 12.66
C SER A 15 -3.09 4.85 11.80
N HIS A 16 -4.25 5.51 11.86
CA HIS A 16 -5.42 5.20 11.04
C HIS A 16 -5.44 6.07 9.77
N CYS A 17 -4.38 5.99 8.98
CA CYS A 17 -4.22 6.73 7.74
C CYS A 17 -3.52 5.88 6.69
N CYS A 18 -3.69 6.21 5.41
CA CYS A 18 -2.79 5.76 4.35
C CYS A 18 -1.52 6.61 4.31
N LEU A 19 -0.50 6.13 3.60
CA LEU A 19 0.66 6.94 3.23
C LEU A 19 0.31 7.79 1.99
N ALA A 20 0.66 9.08 2.05
CA ALA A 20 0.41 9.99 0.95
C ALA A 20 1.38 9.71 -0.22
N THR A 21 0.84 9.68 -1.43
CA THR A 21 1.58 9.65 -2.69
C THR A 21 1.98 11.05 -3.19
N SER A 22 1.79 12.07 -2.35
CA SER A 22 2.16 13.46 -2.60
C SER A 22 2.80 14.08 -1.36
N PRO A 23 3.53 15.21 -1.49
CA PRO A 23 4.22 15.83 -0.37
C PRO A 23 3.30 16.41 0.72
N PHE A 24 1.98 16.41 0.52
CA PHE A 24 1.01 17.06 1.39
C PHE A 24 -0.13 16.10 1.77
N PRO A 25 -0.74 16.25 2.97
CA PRO A 25 -1.92 15.47 3.35
C PRO A 25 -3.06 15.70 2.37
N HIS A 26 -3.76 14.62 2.02
CA HIS A 26 -4.92 14.67 1.14
C HIS A 26 -5.87 13.51 1.43
N GLN A 27 -7.10 13.63 0.94
CA GLN A 27 -8.05 12.52 0.95
C GLN A 27 -7.90 11.72 -0.34
N ALA A 28 -7.99 10.41 -0.23
CA ALA A 28 -7.98 9.48 -1.37
C ALA A 28 -9.14 8.49 -1.22
N ILE A 29 -9.48 7.84 -2.32
CA ILE A 29 -10.42 6.72 -2.31
C ILE A 29 -9.58 5.44 -2.27
N LEU A 30 -9.84 4.58 -1.29
CA LEU A 30 -9.28 3.25 -1.20
C LEU A 30 -10.33 2.26 -1.70
N THR A 31 -9.98 1.49 -2.72
CA THR A 31 -10.82 0.42 -3.23
C THR A 31 -10.46 -0.87 -2.49
N LYS A 32 -11.46 -1.53 -1.94
CA LYS A 32 -11.34 -2.80 -1.23
C LYS A 32 -12.24 -3.81 -1.91
N ILE A 33 -11.81 -5.07 -1.98
CA ILE A 33 -12.66 -6.12 -2.50
C ILE A 33 -13.27 -6.85 -1.31
N SER A 34 -14.60 -6.91 -1.25
CA SER A 34 -15.28 -7.81 -0.33
C SER A 34 -15.59 -9.12 -1.05
N ALA A 35 -15.43 -10.22 -0.33
CA ALA A 35 -15.94 -11.51 -0.73
C ALA A 35 -17.39 -11.71 -0.24
N GLU A 36 -18.15 -10.62 -0.01
CA GLU A 36 -19.48 -10.72 0.57
C GLU A 36 -20.52 -11.10 -0.50
N ASN A 37 -21.07 -12.32 -0.35
CA ASN A 37 -22.23 -12.88 -1.04
C ASN A 37 -22.12 -13.09 -2.56
N ASP A 38 -21.08 -13.78 -3.02
CA ASP A 38 -21.16 -14.43 -4.33
C ASP A 38 -21.70 -15.85 -4.16
N GLU A 39 -23.01 -16.03 -4.36
CA GLU A 39 -23.65 -17.35 -4.35
C GLU A 39 -23.17 -18.25 -5.52
N GLY A 40 -22.32 -17.74 -6.42
CA GLY A 40 -21.88 -18.41 -7.65
C GLY A 40 -20.39 -18.75 -7.75
N MET A 41 -19.52 -18.30 -6.84
CA MET A 41 -18.07 -18.45 -6.98
C MET A 41 -17.51 -19.17 -5.75
N GLY A 42 -17.00 -20.39 -5.97
CA GLY A 42 -16.84 -21.42 -4.95
C GLY A 42 -16.25 -20.95 -3.61
N ASP A 43 -16.85 -21.44 -2.52
CA ASP A 43 -16.51 -21.29 -1.10
C ASP A 43 -15.11 -21.83 -0.72
N GLY A 44 -14.08 -21.44 -1.47
CA GLY A 44 -12.70 -21.77 -1.19
C GLY A 44 -12.19 -20.88 -0.06
N PRO A 45 -11.60 -21.44 1.03
CA PRO A 45 -11.07 -20.66 2.15
C PRO A 45 -9.97 -19.66 1.75
N TYR A 46 -9.43 -19.81 0.54
CA TYR A 46 -8.41 -18.93 -0.04
C TYR A 46 -8.99 -17.67 -0.70
N HIS A 47 -10.25 -17.68 -1.16
CA HIS A 47 -10.83 -16.57 -1.91
C HIS A 47 -10.99 -15.33 -1.01
N GLY A 48 -11.63 -15.48 0.16
CA GLY A 48 -11.79 -14.37 1.11
C GLY A 48 -10.49 -13.88 1.78
N MET A 49 -9.39 -14.62 1.67
CA MET A 49 -8.06 -14.14 2.08
C MET A 49 -7.40 -13.35 0.95
N ALA A 50 -7.45 -13.89 -0.28
CA ALA A 50 -6.94 -13.24 -1.47
C ALA A 50 -7.63 -11.89 -1.70
N SER A 51 -8.98 -11.81 -1.69
CA SER A 51 -9.72 -10.55 -1.92
C SER A 51 -9.32 -9.43 -0.96
N ARG A 52 -8.96 -9.75 0.29
CA ARG A 52 -8.52 -8.77 1.29
C ARG A 52 -7.13 -8.21 1.05
N ALA A 53 -6.30 -8.92 0.28
CA ALA A 53 -4.96 -8.51 -0.13
C ALA A 53 -4.98 -7.80 -1.51
N LEU A 54 -6.15 -7.47 -2.06
CA LEU A 54 -6.28 -6.74 -3.34
C LEU A 54 -6.73 -5.29 -3.14
N GLY A 55 -6.63 -4.76 -1.93
CA GLY A 55 -7.01 -3.36 -1.68
C GLY A 55 -5.97 -2.41 -2.27
N THR A 56 -6.39 -1.42 -3.06
CA THR A 56 -5.47 -0.44 -3.67
C THR A 56 -6.08 0.96 -3.70
N LEU A 57 -5.23 1.99 -3.80
CA LEU A 57 -5.67 3.37 -3.94
C LEU A 57 -6.29 3.59 -5.32
N ALA A 58 -7.49 4.17 -5.38
CA ALA A 58 -8.18 4.45 -6.63
C ALA A 58 -7.32 5.36 -7.53
N GLY A 59 -7.11 4.91 -8.77
CA GLY A 59 -6.26 5.60 -9.75
C GLY A 59 -4.83 5.06 -9.86
N THR A 60 -4.45 4.03 -9.08
CA THR A 60 -3.26 3.21 -9.37
C THR A 60 -3.54 2.32 -10.59
N LYS A 61 -2.51 2.07 -11.41
CA LYS A 61 -2.66 1.49 -12.76
C LYS A 61 -3.19 0.05 -12.76
N ASP A 62 -3.09 -0.68 -11.64
CA ASP A 62 -3.45 -2.10 -11.53
C ASP A 62 -4.90 -2.34 -11.05
N THR A 63 -5.66 -1.26 -10.82
CA THR A 63 -6.99 -1.37 -10.21
C THR A 63 -8.02 -2.05 -11.13
N GLN A 64 -7.87 -1.94 -12.45
CA GLN A 64 -8.92 -2.34 -13.39
C GLN A 64 -8.98 -3.87 -13.60
N HIS A 65 -7.85 -4.56 -13.69
CA HIS A 65 -7.81 -6.00 -14.01
C HIS A 65 -8.15 -6.91 -12.83
N ARG A 66 -7.98 -6.44 -11.59
CA ARG A 66 -8.16 -7.27 -10.37
C ARG A 66 -9.58 -7.23 -9.80
N ILE A 67 -10.38 -6.24 -10.20
CA ILE A 67 -11.74 -6.03 -9.65
C ILE A 67 -12.77 -6.91 -10.35
N GLU A 68 -12.55 -7.28 -11.61
CA GLU A 68 -13.56 -7.98 -12.41
C GLU A 68 -13.69 -9.48 -12.05
N ASP A 69 -12.66 -10.09 -11.45
CA ASP A 69 -12.60 -11.56 -11.23
C ASP A 69 -12.71 -12.02 -9.76
N VAL A 70 -12.76 -11.13 -8.76
CA VAL A 70 -12.51 -11.53 -7.34
C VAL A 70 -13.51 -10.98 -6.31
N GLY A 71 -14.56 -10.26 -6.73
CA GLY A 71 -15.66 -9.84 -5.87
C GLY A 71 -16.15 -8.41 -6.09
N PHE A 72 -16.97 -7.89 -5.17
CA PHE A 72 -17.55 -6.55 -5.30
C PHE A 72 -16.63 -5.47 -4.73
N PRO A 73 -16.34 -4.39 -5.49
CA PRO A 73 -15.52 -3.29 -5.00
C PRO A 73 -16.31 -2.44 -4.01
N HIS A 74 -15.70 -2.19 -2.86
CA HIS A 74 -16.12 -1.22 -1.85
C HIS A 74 -15.15 -0.06 -1.82
N TYR A 75 -15.69 1.15 -1.85
CA TYR A 75 -14.90 2.38 -1.83
C TYR A 75 -14.95 2.99 -0.44
N GLU A 76 -13.79 3.31 0.12
CA GLU A 76 -13.67 4.01 1.39
C GLU A 76 -12.85 5.27 1.21
N GLN A 77 -13.37 6.41 1.65
CA GLN A 77 -12.59 7.64 1.70
C GLN A 77 -11.62 7.57 2.88
N VAL A 78 -10.33 7.74 2.60
CA VAL A 78 -9.25 7.65 3.58
C VAL A 78 -8.44 8.95 3.59
N GLN A 79 -7.89 9.29 4.75
CA GLN A 79 -6.93 10.38 4.88
C GLN A 79 -5.53 9.81 4.69
N CYS A 80 -4.79 10.34 3.72
CA CYS A 80 -3.38 10.01 3.53
C CYS A 80 -2.48 11.10 4.09
N ILE A 81 -1.38 10.69 4.72
CA ILE A 81 -0.41 11.58 5.37
C ILE A 81 1.00 11.22 4.88
N PRO A 82 1.86 12.20 4.54
CA PRO A 82 3.23 11.92 4.15
C PRO A 82 4.02 11.20 5.25
N LEU A 83 4.84 10.22 4.88
CA LEU A 83 5.68 9.47 5.82
C LEU A 83 6.56 10.41 6.66
N PHE A 84 7.12 11.44 6.03
CA PHE A 84 7.88 12.50 6.72
C PHE A 84 7.11 13.12 7.88
N THR A 85 5.83 13.46 7.69
CA THR A 85 4.98 14.05 8.74
C THR A 85 4.80 13.09 9.91
N LEU A 86 4.62 11.79 9.64
CA LEU A 86 4.49 10.77 10.69
C LEU A 86 5.78 10.62 11.49
N VAL A 87 6.94 10.55 10.82
CA VAL A 87 8.26 10.45 11.46
C VAL A 87 8.53 11.69 12.33
N LYS A 88 8.27 12.89 11.81
CA LYS A 88 8.42 14.15 12.58
C LYS A 88 7.47 14.23 13.76
N ALA A 89 6.23 13.74 13.64
CA ALA A 89 5.28 13.71 14.74
C ALA A 89 5.75 12.81 15.90
N LEU A 90 6.59 11.81 15.61
CA LEU A 90 7.25 10.97 16.62
C LEU A 90 8.53 11.61 17.20
N GLY A 91 8.86 12.85 16.80
CA GLY A 91 10.07 13.54 17.25
C GLY A 91 11.36 12.92 16.73
N ARG A 92 11.30 12.26 15.56
CA ARG A 92 12.45 11.60 14.93
C ARG A 92 12.85 12.32 13.64
N ASP A 93 14.14 12.24 13.34
CA ASP A 93 14.76 12.76 12.11
C ASP A 93 15.61 11.71 11.38
N HIS A 94 15.71 10.52 11.97
CA HIS A 94 16.41 9.35 11.45
C HIS A 94 15.56 8.09 11.68
N VAL A 95 15.59 7.17 10.72
CA VAL A 95 14.93 5.86 10.76
C VAL A 95 15.90 4.80 10.24
N ASP A 96 16.21 3.77 11.01
CA ASP A 96 17.16 2.74 10.56
C ASP A 96 16.61 1.91 9.38
N LEU A 97 15.32 1.57 9.41
CA LEU A 97 14.68 0.74 8.40
C LEU A 97 13.26 1.23 8.09
N VAL A 98 12.98 1.42 6.80
CA VAL A 98 11.62 1.57 6.28
C VAL A 98 11.26 0.35 5.45
N SER A 99 10.24 -0.38 5.90
CA SER A 99 9.55 -1.41 5.10
C SER A 99 8.32 -0.77 4.47
N LEU A 100 8.30 -0.67 3.14
CA LEU A 100 7.24 -0.03 2.38
C LEU A 100 6.50 -1.09 1.53
N ASP A 101 5.25 -1.33 1.91
CA ASP A 101 4.28 -2.22 1.27
C ASP A 101 2.95 -1.44 1.38
N VAL A 102 2.54 -0.84 0.27
CA VAL A 102 1.34 0.02 0.18
C VAL A 102 0.47 -0.30 -1.03
N GLU A 103 0.62 -1.51 -1.56
CA GLU A 103 -0.17 -2.10 -2.65
C GLU A 103 -0.26 -1.19 -3.88
N ASP A 104 0.86 -1.12 -4.62
CA ASP A 104 1.04 -0.44 -5.91
C ASP A 104 1.08 1.09 -5.85
N ALA A 105 1.32 1.65 -4.66
CA ALA A 105 1.45 3.09 -4.42
C ALA A 105 2.89 3.52 -4.04
N GLU A 106 3.85 2.61 -4.01
CA GLU A 106 5.20 2.80 -3.47
C GLU A 106 5.92 3.92 -4.19
N MET A 107 5.90 3.92 -5.52
CA MET A 107 6.55 4.96 -6.30
C MET A 107 5.96 6.35 -6.08
N GLY A 108 4.66 6.44 -5.82
CA GLY A 108 4.03 7.71 -5.45
C GLY A 108 4.54 8.22 -4.11
N VAL A 109 4.65 7.33 -3.11
CA VAL A 109 5.19 7.66 -1.79
C VAL A 109 6.65 8.12 -1.89
N LEU A 110 7.50 7.39 -2.64
CA LEU A 110 8.92 7.70 -2.81
C LEU A 110 9.14 9.03 -3.56
N LYS A 111 8.36 9.31 -4.60
CA LYS A 111 8.42 10.61 -5.32
C LYS A 111 7.94 11.78 -4.48
N GLY A 112 6.93 11.57 -3.63
CA GLY A 112 6.41 12.58 -2.71
C GLY A 112 7.29 12.79 -1.47
N PHE A 113 8.26 11.91 -1.22
CA PHE A 113 9.09 11.95 -0.04
C PHE A 113 10.10 13.10 -0.09
N PRO A 114 10.22 13.94 0.97
CA PRO A 114 11.13 15.06 0.99
C PRO A 114 12.56 14.61 1.35
N TRP A 115 13.24 14.01 0.39
CA TRP A 115 14.62 13.53 0.52
C TRP A 115 15.54 14.60 1.14
N GLY A 116 16.40 14.18 2.06
CA GLY A 116 17.33 15.04 2.78
C GLY A 116 16.73 15.79 4.00
N LYS A 117 15.41 15.76 4.23
CA LYS A 117 14.82 16.32 5.46
C LYS A 117 14.86 15.37 6.65
N ILE A 118 14.80 14.07 6.38
CA ILE A 118 15.07 13.00 7.34
C ILE A 118 16.00 11.99 6.67
N THR A 119 16.70 11.23 7.51
CA THR A 119 17.64 10.20 7.07
C THR A 119 17.04 8.82 7.27
N VAL A 120 17.32 7.91 6.34
CA VAL A 120 16.91 6.51 6.40
C VAL A 120 18.07 5.65 5.96
N ASP A 121 18.47 4.65 6.75
CA ASP A 121 19.63 3.82 6.42
C ASP A 121 19.28 2.78 5.36
N VAL A 122 18.13 2.11 5.50
CA VAL A 122 17.67 1.07 4.58
C VAL A 122 16.21 1.25 4.21
N TRP A 123 15.94 1.19 2.91
CA TRP A 123 14.59 1.06 2.37
C TRP A 123 14.40 -0.37 1.84
N MET A 124 13.38 -1.05 2.35
CA MET A 124 12.88 -2.30 1.79
C MET A 124 11.53 -1.98 1.16
N VAL A 125 11.45 -2.00 -0.16
CA VAL A 125 10.27 -1.58 -0.91
C VAL A 125 9.74 -2.76 -1.70
N GLU A 126 8.47 -3.09 -1.49
CA GLU A 126 7.75 -4.01 -2.36
C GLU A 126 7.47 -3.33 -3.70
N HIS A 127 7.80 -3.98 -4.81
CA HIS A 127 7.49 -3.47 -6.14
C HIS A 127 7.08 -4.62 -7.05
N ARG A 128 5.91 -4.48 -7.70
CA ARG A 128 5.46 -5.43 -8.72
C ARG A 128 6.03 -5.02 -10.08
N LEU A 129 6.62 -5.99 -10.78
CA LEU A 129 7.05 -5.81 -12.17
C LEU A 129 5.82 -5.77 -13.07
N LYS A 130 5.84 -4.92 -14.12
CA LYS A 130 4.69 -4.70 -15.00
C LYS A 130 4.39 -5.84 -15.97
N ASP A 131 5.31 -6.80 -16.14
CA ASP A 131 5.17 -7.83 -17.18
C ASP A 131 4.95 -9.21 -16.55
N GLU A 132 3.75 -9.74 -16.77
CA GLU A 132 3.28 -11.06 -16.32
C GLU A 132 3.86 -12.23 -17.14
N HIS A 133 4.93 -12.03 -17.92
CA HIS A 133 5.68 -13.14 -18.47
C HIS A 133 6.77 -13.54 -17.48
N TRP A 134 6.58 -14.69 -16.86
CA TRP A 134 7.60 -15.44 -16.13
C TRP A 134 8.64 -16.00 -17.12
N ASP A 135 9.23 -15.13 -17.93
CA ASP A 135 10.49 -15.44 -18.59
C ASP A 135 11.59 -15.21 -17.55
N ASP A 136 12.52 -16.16 -17.44
CA ASP A 136 13.66 -16.17 -16.49
C ASP A 136 14.56 -14.89 -16.53
N ASN A 137 14.26 -13.95 -17.42
CA ASN A 137 14.85 -12.64 -17.52
C ASN A 137 13.94 -11.58 -16.88
N SER A 138 13.63 -11.76 -15.59
CA SER A 138 12.97 -10.73 -14.76
C SER A 138 13.87 -9.49 -14.66
N HIS A 139 13.84 -8.66 -15.68
CA HIS A 139 14.50 -7.37 -15.68
C HIS A 139 13.77 -6.49 -14.67
N ALA A 140 14.50 -6.08 -13.64
CA ALA A 140 13.99 -5.14 -12.67
C ALA A 140 13.51 -3.86 -13.39
N ASP A 141 12.37 -3.30 -12.95
CA ASP A 141 11.75 -2.14 -13.59
C ASP A 141 12.79 -1.00 -13.66
N PRO A 142 13.27 -0.62 -14.86
CA PRO A 142 14.35 0.35 -14.99
C PRO A 142 13.93 1.73 -14.47
N ASP A 143 12.64 2.04 -14.50
CA ASP A 143 12.13 3.24 -13.86
C ASP A 143 12.26 3.14 -12.34
N PHE A 144 12.16 1.95 -11.74
CA PHE A 144 12.25 1.75 -10.29
C PHE A 144 13.68 1.79 -9.75
N ILE A 145 14.71 1.46 -10.55
CA ILE A 145 16.11 1.42 -10.08
C ILE A 145 16.85 2.76 -10.29
N ALA A 146 16.29 3.67 -11.09
CA ALA A 146 16.98 4.89 -11.51
C ALA A 146 17.08 6.02 -10.46
N TRP A 147 16.78 5.75 -9.18
CA TRP A 147 16.74 6.77 -8.10
C TRP A 147 17.91 6.63 -7.11
#